data_AF-A0A7C7I4G1-F1
#
_entry.id   AF-A0A7C7I4G1-F1
#
_cell.length_a   1.000
_cell.length_b   1.000
_cell.length_c   1.000
_cell.angle_alpha   90.00
_cell.angle_beta   90.00
_cell.angle_gamma   90.00
#
_symmetry.space_group_name_H-M   'P 1'
#
loop_
_entity.id
_entity.type
_entity.pdbx_description
1 polymer ?
#
loop_
_entity_poly.entity_id
_entity_poly.type
_entity_poly.pdbx_seq_one_letter_code
_entity_poly.pdbx_strand_id
1 'polypeptide(L)'
;GRWAYEANSPTVIIDVGPVPWDWFGADLNGAKGVITKTRSMSSQTVDPKIKHHSRLNFNLAEMEAGDVEDQGWPILTDSSGNLTEGVGYNLFTVTNGVIRTPNDTSILQGVSRGYVFELAEQLGIEVVEEDLQPYDLYTADEAFFSSTPYCVLPVTSFDKRDIGDGKPGPVFKQLMSAWSERVGVDVVGQAEKQYQKML
;
A
#
# COMPACT_ATOMS: atom_id res chain seq x y z
N GLY A 1 19.50 19.51 -12.94
CA GLY A 1 20.62 19.62 -13.92
C GLY A 1 20.86 21.09 -14.25
N ARG A 2 21.97 21.42 -14.91
CA ARG A 2 22.38 22.81 -15.21
C ARG A 2 21.24 23.65 -15.81
N TRP A 3 20.35 23.07 -16.60
CA TRP A 3 19.25 23.77 -17.28
C TRP A 3 18.00 24.02 -16.42
N ALA A 4 17.96 23.56 -15.17
CA ALA A 4 16.80 23.75 -14.31
C ALA A 4 16.56 25.23 -13.93
N TYR A 5 17.60 26.07 -13.93
CA TYR A 5 17.46 27.51 -13.66
C TYR A 5 16.86 28.29 -14.85
N GLU A 6 16.83 27.69 -16.04
CA GLU A 6 16.21 28.25 -17.26
C GLU A 6 14.76 27.78 -17.43
N ALA A 7 14.23 27.03 -16.45
CA ALA A 7 12.85 26.60 -16.48
C ALA A 7 11.92 27.83 -16.42
N ASN A 8 10.99 27.90 -17.36
CA ASN A 8 9.88 28.86 -17.32
C ASN A 8 8.95 28.56 -16.13
N SER A 9 7.91 29.38 -15.98
CA SER A 9 6.86 29.15 -14.97
C SER A 9 6.36 27.68 -14.99
N PRO A 10 6.21 27.05 -13.81
CA PRO A 10 5.69 25.68 -13.73
C PRO A 10 4.34 25.52 -14.43
N THR A 11 4.15 24.42 -15.13
CA THR A 11 2.84 24.03 -15.68
C THR A 11 2.03 23.32 -14.61
N VAL A 12 0.76 23.73 -14.44
CA VAL A 12 -0.20 23.05 -13.58
C VAL A 12 -1.18 22.28 -14.44
N ILE A 13 -1.35 20.99 -14.15
CA ILE A 13 -2.28 20.08 -14.85
C ILE A 13 -3.24 19.53 -13.80
N ILE A 14 -4.54 19.53 -14.11
CA ILE A 14 -5.59 18.91 -13.29
C ILE A 14 -6.30 17.90 -14.19
N ASP A 15 -6.32 16.64 -13.76
CA ASP A 15 -7.05 15.56 -14.42
C ASP A 15 -8.13 15.02 -13.48
N VAL A 16 -9.30 14.70 -14.04
CA VAL A 16 -10.48 14.24 -13.29
C VAL A 16 -11.11 13.08 -14.04
N GLY A 17 -11.18 11.93 -13.38
CA GLY A 17 -11.85 10.74 -13.88
C GLY A 17 -12.65 10.03 -12.79
N PRO A 18 -13.49 9.05 -13.17
CA PRO A 18 -14.13 8.18 -12.19
C PRO A 18 -13.10 7.35 -11.43
N VAL A 19 -13.42 6.95 -10.20
CA VAL A 19 -12.60 5.99 -9.46
C VAL A 19 -12.65 4.62 -10.17
N PRO A 20 -11.50 3.99 -10.49
CA PRO A 20 -11.43 2.71 -11.17
C PRO A 20 -11.64 1.55 -10.18
N TRP A 21 -12.89 1.35 -9.74
CA TRP A 21 -13.24 0.35 -8.72
C TRP A 21 -12.98 -1.10 -9.15
N ASP A 22 -12.98 -1.33 -10.45
CA ASP A 22 -12.79 -2.61 -11.11
C ASP A 22 -11.36 -3.13 -11.01
N TRP A 23 -10.36 -2.24 -11.02
CA TRP A 23 -8.94 -2.58 -11.05
C TRP A 23 -8.46 -3.38 -9.82
N PHE A 24 -9.04 -3.14 -8.64
CA PHE A 24 -8.66 -3.82 -7.39
C PHE A 24 -9.76 -4.75 -6.85
N GLY A 25 -10.86 -4.92 -7.58
CA GLY A 25 -12.01 -5.70 -7.09
C GLY A 25 -11.68 -7.18 -6.87
N ALA A 26 -10.80 -7.76 -7.70
CA ALA A 26 -10.31 -9.13 -7.51
C ALA A 26 -9.55 -9.30 -6.17
N ASP A 27 -8.71 -8.30 -5.86
CA ASP A 27 -7.80 -8.29 -4.71
C ASP A 27 -8.50 -8.05 -3.37
N LEU A 28 -9.80 -7.73 -3.36
CA LEU A 28 -10.58 -7.69 -2.12
C LEU A 28 -10.72 -9.07 -1.46
N ASN A 29 -10.47 -10.16 -2.21
CA ASN A 29 -10.35 -11.51 -1.66
C ASN A 29 -8.95 -11.79 -1.08
N GLY A 30 -8.00 -10.88 -1.27
CA GLY A 30 -6.61 -11.01 -0.85
C GLY A 30 -5.64 -10.76 -2.00
N ALA A 31 -4.96 -9.63 -1.98
CA ALA A 31 -3.81 -9.35 -2.82
C ALA A 31 -2.65 -10.31 -2.48
N LYS A 32 -1.76 -10.52 -3.44
CA LYS A 32 -0.56 -11.35 -3.30
C LYS A 32 0.69 -10.48 -3.36
N GLY A 33 1.37 -10.32 -2.24
CA GLY A 33 2.59 -9.52 -2.12
C GLY A 33 3.84 -10.25 -2.59
N VAL A 34 4.83 -9.50 -3.07
CA VAL A 34 6.18 -9.99 -3.39
C VAL A 34 7.21 -9.01 -2.86
N ILE A 35 8.17 -9.49 -2.07
CA ILE A 35 9.30 -8.66 -1.66
C ILE A 35 10.30 -8.60 -2.80
N THR A 36 10.50 -7.41 -3.34
CA THR A 36 11.31 -7.19 -4.54
C THR A 36 12.78 -7.00 -4.20
N LYS A 37 13.65 -7.28 -5.18
CA LYS A 37 15.08 -7.02 -5.07
C LYS A 37 15.36 -5.52 -5.20
N THR A 38 14.59 -4.84 -6.04
CA THR A 38 14.65 -3.39 -6.19
C THR A 38 14.32 -2.70 -4.86
N ARG A 39 15.17 -1.73 -4.50
CA ARG A 39 15.09 -1.02 -3.21
C ARG A 39 14.34 0.29 -3.34
N SER A 40 13.75 0.72 -2.23
CA SER A 40 13.15 2.05 -2.10
C SER A 40 14.21 3.13 -2.23
N MET A 41 13.78 4.30 -2.70
CA MET A 41 14.61 5.49 -2.66
C MET A 41 14.76 5.97 -1.22
N SER A 42 15.81 6.75 -0.97
CA SER A 42 16.08 7.34 0.34
C SER A 42 16.20 8.84 0.22
N SER A 43 16.13 9.55 1.34
CA SER A 43 16.40 11.00 1.41
C SER A 43 17.77 11.41 0.87
N GLN A 44 18.71 10.48 0.70
CA GLN A 44 20.01 10.72 0.09
C GLN A 44 19.99 10.72 -1.45
N THR A 45 18.93 10.18 -2.08
CA THR A 45 18.78 10.14 -3.54
C THR A 45 17.60 11.00 -3.99
N VAL A 46 16.39 10.55 -3.69
CA VAL A 46 15.14 11.30 -3.87
C VAL A 46 14.31 11.00 -2.64
N ASP A 47 14.00 12.04 -1.86
CA ASP A 47 13.24 11.86 -0.62
C ASP A 47 11.89 11.20 -0.91
N PRO A 48 11.62 9.99 -0.38
CA PRO A 48 10.40 9.24 -0.68
C PRO A 48 9.14 9.93 -0.13
N LYS A 49 9.28 10.90 0.78
CA LYS A 49 8.17 11.76 1.21
C LYS A 49 7.65 12.67 0.10
N ILE A 50 8.42 12.87 -0.97
CA ILE A 50 8.02 13.68 -2.13
C ILE A 50 7.30 12.78 -3.13
N LYS A 51 6.01 13.05 -3.36
CA LYS A 51 5.27 12.39 -4.43
C LYS A 51 5.73 12.92 -5.80
N HIS A 52 6.30 12.05 -6.65
CA HIS A 52 6.86 12.44 -7.93
C HIS A 52 6.65 11.38 -9.04
N HIS A 53 6.91 11.77 -10.29
CA HIS A 53 6.80 10.91 -11.47
C HIS A 53 8.11 10.18 -11.88
N SER A 54 9.23 10.42 -11.19
CA SER A 54 10.49 9.69 -11.38
C SER A 54 10.40 8.25 -10.83
N ARG A 55 9.69 7.36 -11.51
CA ARG A 55 9.23 6.07 -10.95
C ARG A 55 9.93 4.83 -11.52
N LEU A 56 11.15 4.96 -12.03
CA LEU A 56 11.87 3.83 -12.66
C LEU A 56 12.07 2.65 -11.69
N ASN A 57 12.45 2.92 -10.43
CA ASN A 57 12.59 1.88 -9.41
C ASN A 57 11.26 1.15 -9.14
N PHE A 58 10.15 1.88 -9.12
CA PHE A 58 8.83 1.28 -8.94
C PHE A 58 8.42 0.41 -10.14
N ASN A 59 8.67 0.85 -11.37
CA ASN A 59 8.41 0.02 -12.55
C ASN A 59 9.26 -1.26 -12.55
N LEU A 60 10.52 -1.20 -12.12
CA LEU A 60 11.36 -2.39 -11.97
C LEU A 60 10.82 -3.33 -10.90
N ALA A 61 10.35 -2.80 -9.76
CA ALA A 61 9.74 -3.59 -8.70
C ALA A 61 8.45 -4.29 -9.18
N GLU A 62 7.60 -3.62 -9.96
CA GLU A 62 6.42 -4.24 -10.57
C GLU A 62 6.79 -5.40 -11.51
N MET A 63 7.82 -5.22 -12.35
CA MET A 63 8.31 -6.29 -13.22
C MET A 63 8.84 -7.48 -12.42
N GLU A 64 9.66 -7.23 -11.39
CA GLU A 64 10.19 -8.27 -10.51
C GLU A 64 9.08 -9.03 -9.77
N ALA A 65 8.03 -8.34 -9.30
CA ALA A 65 6.89 -8.98 -8.66
C ALA A 65 6.10 -9.86 -9.64
N GLY A 66 5.89 -9.37 -10.87
CA GLY A 66 5.21 -10.11 -11.93
C GLY A 66 5.96 -11.38 -12.39
N ASP A 67 7.29 -11.40 -12.29
CA ASP A 67 8.10 -12.59 -12.57
C ASP A 67 7.92 -13.70 -11.50
N VAL A 68 7.48 -13.34 -10.29
CA VAL A 68 7.30 -14.27 -9.17
C VAL A 68 5.85 -14.73 -9.07
N GLU A 69 4.90 -13.79 -9.10
CA GLU A 69 3.47 -14.02 -8.90
C GLU A 69 2.67 -13.24 -9.96
N ASP A 70 1.71 -13.90 -10.59
CA ASP A 70 0.83 -13.24 -11.55
C ASP A 70 0.03 -12.14 -10.81
N GLN A 71 0.11 -10.91 -11.31
CA GLN A 71 -0.42 -9.71 -10.65
C GLN A 71 0.15 -9.48 -9.23
N GLY A 72 1.41 -9.87 -9.00
CA GLY A 72 2.11 -9.66 -7.74
C GLY A 72 2.21 -8.17 -7.37
N TRP A 73 1.87 -7.87 -6.12
CA TRP A 73 1.98 -6.55 -5.53
C TRP A 73 3.40 -6.36 -4.96
N PRO A 74 4.25 -5.47 -5.51
CA PRO A 74 5.63 -5.31 -5.07
C PRO A 74 5.75 -4.56 -3.74
N ILE A 75 6.54 -5.10 -2.82
CA ILE A 75 6.99 -4.42 -1.60
C ILE A 75 8.50 -4.22 -1.70
N LEU A 76 8.93 -3.00 -1.44
CA LEU A 76 10.32 -2.61 -1.48
C LEU A 76 10.90 -2.60 -0.07
N THR A 77 12.22 -2.73 -0.01
CA THR A 77 13.00 -2.59 1.23
C THR A 77 13.96 -1.40 1.12
N ASP A 78 14.33 -0.84 2.25
CA ASP A 78 15.37 0.20 2.32
C ASP A 78 16.78 -0.41 2.19
N SER A 79 17.81 0.42 2.30
CA SER A 79 19.22 0.00 2.24
C SER A 79 19.67 -0.85 3.44
N SER A 80 18.95 -0.80 4.56
CA SER A 80 19.19 -1.60 5.77
C SER A 80 18.44 -2.94 5.75
N GLY A 81 17.54 -3.14 4.78
CA GLY A 81 16.71 -4.34 4.69
C GLY A 81 15.34 -4.23 5.36
N ASN A 82 14.99 -3.07 5.93
CA ASN A 82 13.67 -2.87 6.49
C ASN A 82 12.63 -2.78 5.36
N LEU A 83 11.44 -3.30 5.60
CA LEU A 83 10.26 -3.11 4.77
C LEU A 83 9.90 -1.62 4.73
N THR A 84 9.45 -1.17 3.57
CA THR A 84 9.08 0.24 3.34
C THR A 84 7.62 0.35 2.87
N GLU A 85 7.43 0.53 1.58
CA GLU A 85 6.12 0.64 0.96
C GLU A 85 6.13 -0.12 -0.37
N GLY A 86 4.98 -0.19 -1.01
CA GLY A 86 4.92 -0.59 -2.40
C GLY A 86 4.98 0.61 -3.33
N VAL A 87 4.71 0.35 -4.59
CA VAL A 87 4.85 1.34 -5.66
C VAL A 87 3.81 2.47 -5.60
N GLY A 88 2.71 2.30 -4.89
CA GLY A 88 1.64 3.31 -4.80
C GLY A 88 0.85 3.27 -3.51
N TYR A 89 1.39 2.66 -2.47
CA TYR A 89 0.64 2.29 -1.27
C TYR A 89 1.57 1.99 -0.08
N ASN A 90 1.09 2.30 1.12
CA ASN A 90 1.81 1.99 2.35
C ASN A 90 1.47 0.57 2.85
N LEU A 91 2.42 -0.11 3.49
CA LEU A 91 2.27 -1.44 4.06
C LEU A 91 1.88 -1.37 5.55
N PHE A 92 0.99 -2.28 5.94
CA PHE A 92 0.63 -2.54 7.32
C PHE A 92 0.60 -4.04 7.60
N THR A 93 1.00 -4.41 8.80
CA THR A 93 0.86 -5.77 9.36
C THR A 93 0.06 -5.69 10.65
N VAL A 94 -0.54 -6.81 11.05
CA VAL A 94 -1.22 -6.96 12.33
C VAL A 94 -0.60 -8.12 13.08
N THR A 95 -0.23 -7.91 14.34
CA THR A 95 0.29 -8.97 15.20
C THR A 95 -0.28 -8.80 16.59
N ASN A 96 -0.98 -9.83 17.09
CA ASN A 96 -1.71 -9.81 18.36
C ASN A 96 -2.70 -8.63 18.45
N GLY A 97 -3.36 -8.30 17.35
CA GLY A 97 -4.33 -7.20 17.27
C GLY A 97 -3.73 -5.79 17.23
N VAL A 98 -2.40 -5.65 17.22
CA VAL A 98 -1.70 -4.37 17.07
C VAL A 98 -1.35 -4.15 15.60
N ILE A 99 -1.73 -3.01 15.04
CA ILE A 99 -1.30 -2.59 13.71
C ILE A 99 0.13 -2.10 13.78
N ARG A 100 0.98 -2.60 12.89
CA ARG A 100 2.38 -2.19 12.74
C ARG A 100 2.61 -1.71 11.32
N THR A 101 3.39 -0.65 11.16
CA THR A 101 3.71 -0.09 9.85
C THR A 101 5.13 0.48 9.86
N PRO A 102 5.83 0.49 8.71
CA PRO A 102 7.12 1.14 8.61
C PRO A 102 7.04 2.60 9.04
N ASN A 103 8.10 3.08 9.70
CA ASN A 103 8.26 4.49 10.02
C ASN A 103 8.33 5.36 8.75
N ASP A 104 8.23 6.68 8.93
CA ASP A 104 8.16 7.63 7.82
C ASP A 104 9.53 7.99 7.19
N THR A 105 10.61 7.30 7.55
CA THR A 105 11.95 7.65 7.07
C THR A 105 12.13 7.40 5.57
N SER A 106 11.62 6.26 5.09
CA SER A 106 11.86 5.72 3.74
C SER A 106 10.58 5.41 2.95
N ILE A 107 9.47 6.05 3.31
CA ILE A 107 8.15 5.88 2.68
C ILE A 107 7.50 7.23 2.38
N LEU A 108 6.47 7.23 1.55
CA LEU A 108 5.57 8.36 1.40
C LEU A 108 4.71 8.52 2.66
N GLN A 109 4.58 9.74 3.16
CA GLN A 109 3.60 10.12 4.18
C GLN A 109 2.19 10.15 3.58
N GLY A 110 1.65 8.96 3.28
CA GLY A 110 0.38 8.80 2.59
C GLY A 110 -0.80 9.38 3.39
N VAL A 111 -1.67 10.14 2.72
CA VAL A 111 -2.91 10.63 3.34
C VAL A 111 -3.80 9.46 3.78
N SER A 112 -3.89 8.41 2.97
CA SER A 112 -4.63 7.18 3.33
C SER A 112 -4.02 6.47 4.54
N ARG A 113 -2.69 6.48 4.70
CA ARG A 113 -2.02 5.96 5.89
C ARG A 113 -2.40 6.77 7.14
N GLY A 114 -2.36 8.09 7.05
CA GLY A 114 -2.84 8.95 8.13
C GLY A 114 -4.30 8.67 8.49
N TYR A 115 -5.15 8.41 7.49
CA TYR A 115 -6.54 8.04 7.72
C TYR A 115 -6.72 6.67 8.39
N VAL A 116 -5.87 5.68 8.08
CA VAL A 116 -5.81 4.42 8.85
C VAL A 116 -5.54 4.69 10.32
N PHE A 117 -4.63 5.63 10.65
CA PHE A 117 -4.29 5.96 12.04
C PHE A 117 -5.50 6.56 12.76
N GLU A 118 -6.20 7.49 12.12
CA GLU A 118 -7.42 8.09 12.67
C GLU A 118 -8.53 7.05 12.91
N LEU A 119 -8.74 6.12 11.97
CA LEU A 119 -9.74 5.05 12.11
C LEU A 119 -9.33 4.06 13.22
N ALA A 120 -8.04 3.70 13.29
CA ALA A 120 -7.54 2.81 14.32
C ALA A 120 -7.72 3.43 15.72
N GLU A 121 -7.43 4.72 15.89
CA GLU A 121 -7.70 5.46 17.13
C GLU A 121 -9.19 5.40 17.52
N GLN A 122 -10.10 5.63 16.57
CA GLN A 122 -11.55 5.56 16.80
C GLN A 122 -12.02 4.16 17.20
N LEU A 123 -11.40 3.13 16.63
CA LEU A 123 -11.72 1.72 16.89
C LEU A 123 -11.01 1.17 18.15
N GLY A 124 -10.13 1.95 18.78
CA GLY A 124 -9.33 1.49 19.92
C GLY A 124 -8.27 0.45 19.54
N ILE A 125 -7.78 0.48 18.30
CA ILE A 125 -6.73 -0.40 17.79
C ILE A 125 -5.39 0.34 17.88
N GLU A 126 -4.42 -0.27 18.56
CA GLU A 126 -3.09 0.31 18.69
C GLU A 126 -2.36 0.29 17.34
N VAL A 127 -1.67 1.39 17.03
CA VAL A 127 -0.80 1.52 15.85
C VAL A 127 0.62 1.81 16.32
N VAL A 128 1.57 1.02 15.85
CA VAL A 128 3.00 1.18 16.11
C VAL A 128 3.74 1.46 14.82
N GLU A 129 4.50 2.56 14.81
CA GLU A 129 5.45 2.88 13.75
C GLU A 129 6.83 2.35 14.15
N GLU A 130 7.40 1.42 13.37
CA GLU A 130 8.69 0.81 13.67
C GLU A 130 9.43 0.36 12.40
N ASP A 131 10.69 -0.04 12.55
CA ASP A 131 11.41 -0.74 11.49
C ASP A 131 10.93 -2.19 11.42
N LEU A 132 10.23 -2.54 10.34
CA LEU A 132 9.77 -3.91 10.10
C LEU A 132 10.75 -4.64 9.19
N GLN A 133 10.99 -5.91 9.45
CA GLN A 133 11.78 -6.81 8.61
C GLN A 133 10.87 -7.81 7.91
N PRO A 134 11.33 -8.47 6.83
CA PRO A 134 10.57 -9.52 6.16
C PRO A 134 10.02 -10.61 7.10
N TYR A 135 10.76 -10.92 8.17
CA TYR A 135 10.30 -11.86 9.20
C TYR A 135 8.98 -11.42 9.86
N ASP A 136 8.87 -10.14 10.24
CA ASP A 136 7.68 -9.61 10.92
C ASP A 136 6.44 -9.78 10.03
N LEU A 137 6.61 -9.51 8.73
CA LEU A 137 5.56 -9.70 7.73
C LEU A 137 5.18 -11.17 7.53
N TYR A 138 6.16 -12.08 7.42
CA TYR A 138 5.89 -13.51 7.24
C TYR A 138 5.24 -14.16 8.48
N THR A 139 5.39 -13.56 9.66
CA THR A 139 4.82 -14.05 10.92
C THR A 139 3.61 -13.26 11.41
N ALA A 140 3.13 -12.30 10.61
CA ALA A 140 1.96 -11.51 10.95
C ALA A 140 0.67 -12.34 10.92
N ASP A 141 -0.32 -11.90 11.70
CA ASP A 141 -1.67 -12.47 11.69
C ASP A 141 -2.48 -11.96 10.49
N GLU A 142 -2.28 -10.69 10.12
CA GLU A 142 -2.89 -10.04 8.95
C GLU A 142 -1.87 -9.10 8.29
N ALA A 143 -2.08 -8.80 7.01
CA ALA A 143 -1.44 -7.67 6.35
C ALA A 143 -2.43 -6.97 5.42
N PHE A 144 -2.22 -5.68 5.21
CA PHE A 144 -3.01 -4.89 4.27
C PHE A 144 -2.18 -3.72 3.72
N PHE A 145 -2.60 -3.23 2.56
CA PHE A 145 -2.09 -1.98 1.99
C PHE A 145 -3.07 -0.84 2.25
N SER A 146 -2.58 0.39 2.21
CA SER A 146 -3.44 1.57 2.12
C SER A 146 -3.07 2.46 0.93
N SER A 147 -4.08 2.93 0.20
CA SER A 147 -3.92 3.91 -0.87
C SER A 147 -5.22 4.68 -1.08
N THR A 148 -5.18 5.75 -1.85
CA THR A 148 -6.37 6.59 -2.10
C THR A 148 -7.46 5.87 -2.91
N PRO A 149 -7.15 5.12 -3.99
CA PRO A 149 -8.20 4.53 -4.83
C PRO A 149 -9.03 3.43 -4.13
N TYR A 150 -8.39 2.60 -3.32
CA TYR A 150 -9.00 1.41 -2.71
C TYR A 150 -9.08 1.45 -1.18
N CYS A 151 -8.72 2.58 -0.57
CA CYS A 151 -8.76 2.78 0.88
C CYS A 151 -7.78 1.84 1.60
N VAL A 152 -8.24 0.65 2.00
CA VAL A 152 -7.42 -0.46 2.49
C VAL A 152 -7.62 -1.69 1.61
N LEU A 153 -6.56 -2.45 1.35
CA LEU A 153 -6.60 -3.66 0.53
C LEU A 153 -5.99 -4.84 1.30
N PRO A 154 -6.69 -5.98 1.47
CA PRO A 154 -6.16 -7.07 2.26
C PRO A 154 -5.05 -7.78 1.49
N VAL A 155 -4.03 -8.24 2.20
CA VAL A 155 -2.95 -9.04 1.61
C VAL A 155 -2.90 -10.37 2.33
N THR A 156 -3.13 -11.44 1.58
CA THR A 156 -3.30 -12.78 2.16
C THR A 156 -2.09 -13.68 1.98
N SER A 157 -1.17 -13.30 1.10
CA SER A 157 0.08 -14.03 0.93
C SER A 157 1.23 -13.11 0.54
N PHE A 158 2.45 -13.50 0.91
CA PHE A 158 3.70 -12.87 0.49
C PHE A 158 4.71 -13.91 0.05
N ASP A 159 5.33 -13.70 -1.10
CA ASP A 159 6.30 -14.64 -1.69
C ASP A 159 5.76 -16.09 -1.69
N LYS A 160 4.48 -16.24 -2.05
CA LYS A 160 3.72 -17.50 -2.09
C LYS A 160 3.57 -18.21 -0.73
N ARG A 161 3.65 -17.47 0.36
CA ARG A 161 3.36 -17.94 1.71
C ARG A 161 2.12 -17.23 2.23
N ASP A 162 1.18 -17.99 2.77
CA ASP A 162 0.00 -17.41 3.39
C ASP A 162 0.40 -16.61 4.63
N ILE A 163 -0.24 -15.46 4.82
CA ILE A 163 -0.24 -14.70 6.07
C ILE A 163 -1.42 -15.19 6.90
N GLY A 164 -1.17 -15.53 8.17
CA GLY A 164 -2.20 -16.08 9.06
C GLY A 164 -2.88 -17.31 8.45
N ASP A 165 -4.17 -17.20 8.16
CA ASP A 165 -4.99 -18.26 7.54
C ASP A 165 -5.24 -18.06 6.03
N GLY A 166 -4.52 -17.13 5.40
CA GLY A 166 -4.62 -16.83 3.97
C GLY A 166 -5.91 -16.08 3.59
N LYS A 167 -6.56 -15.40 4.54
CA LYS A 167 -7.82 -14.68 4.31
C LYS A 167 -7.78 -13.26 4.89
N PRO A 168 -8.62 -12.33 4.37
CA PRO A 168 -8.79 -11.01 4.98
C PRO A 168 -9.23 -11.14 6.45
N GLY A 169 -8.41 -10.62 7.36
CA GLY A 169 -8.62 -10.75 8.79
C GLY A 169 -9.60 -9.72 9.39
N PRO A 170 -9.87 -9.83 10.71
CA PRO A 170 -10.82 -8.96 11.40
C PRO A 170 -10.41 -7.49 11.45
N VAL A 171 -9.13 -7.14 11.65
CA VAL A 171 -8.70 -5.74 11.73
C VAL A 171 -8.90 -5.04 10.39
N PHE A 172 -8.51 -5.70 9.29
CA PHE A 172 -8.81 -5.20 7.95
C PHE A 172 -10.31 -4.93 7.75
N LYS A 173 -11.18 -5.87 8.14
CA LYS A 173 -12.64 -5.73 7.99
C LYS A 173 -13.20 -4.57 8.81
N GLN A 174 -12.72 -4.38 10.04
CA GLN A 174 -13.11 -3.25 10.89
C GLN A 174 -12.71 -1.92 10.25
N LEU A 175 -11.48 -1.81 9.76
CA LEU A 175 -10.99 -0.62 9.06
C LEU A 175 -11.79 -0.33 7.79
N MET A 176 -12.04 -1.33 6.95
CA MET A 176 -12.81 -1.16 5.71
C MET A 176 -14.25 -0.71 5.98
N SER A 177 -14.89 -1.28 7.01
CA SER A 177 -16.24 -0.89 7.43
C SER A 177 -16.27 0.55 7.93
N ALA A 178 -15.36 0.92 8.85
CA ALA A 178 -15.29 2.25 9.40
C ALA A 178 -14.93 3.30 8.33
N TRP A 179 -14.05 2.94 7.40
CA TRP A 179 -13.72 3.78 6.25
C TRP A 179 -14.97 4.05 5.41
N SER A 180 -15.66 2.99 4.97
CA SER A 180 -16.86 3.07 4.14
C SER A 180 -17.96 3.92 4.78
N GLU A 181 -18.19 3.74 6.08
CA GLU A 181 -19.13 4.54 6.86
C GLU A 181 -18.74 6.02 6.86
N ARG A 182 -17.48 6.33 7.18
CA ARG A 182 -17.02 7.70 7.35
C ARG A 182 -17.00 8.50 6.04
N VAL A 183 -16.73 7.85 4.91
CA VAL A 183 -16.79 8.50 3.59
C VAL A 183 -18.18 8.44 2.94
N GLY A 184 -19.12 7.67 3.49
CA GLY A 184 -20.47 7.50 2.96
C GLY A 184 -20.53 6.73 1.63
N VAL A 185 -19.59 5.79 1.42
CA VAL A 185 -19.41 5.04 0.17
C VAL A 185 -19.28 3.56 0.53
N ASP A 186 -20.11 2.71 -0.08
CA ASP A 186 -19.91 1.26 -0.06
C ASP A 186 -18.74 0.89 -0.99
N VAL A 187 -17.52 0.91 -0.44
CA VAL A 187 -16.27 0.68 -1.17
C VAL A 187 -16.24 -0.74 -1.75
N VAL A 188 -16.55 -1.75 -0.93
CA VAL A 188 -16.54 -3.16 -1.31
C VAL A 188 -17.62 -3.44 -2.36
N GLY A 189 -18.85 -3.00 -2.11
CA GLY A 189 -19.96 -3.21 -3.05
C GLY A 189 -19.74 -2.52 -4.39
N GLN A 190 -19.08 -1.35 -4.43
CA GLN A 190 -18.73 -0.69 -5.69
C GLN A 190 -17.66 -1.45 -6.47
N ALA A 191 -16.60 -1.90 -5.80
CA ALA A 191 -15.52 -2.67 -6.41
C ALA A 191 -16.02 -4.01 -6.95
N GLU A 192 -16.76 -4.79 -6.16
CA GLU A 192 -17.34 -6.06 -6.59
C GLU A 192 -18.28 -5.88 -7.78
N LYS A 193 -19.19 -4.89 -7.72
CA LYS A 193 -20.15 -4.63 -8.80
C LYS A 193 -19.48 -4.27 -10.12
N GLN A 194 -18.37 -3.55 -10.10
CA GLN A 194 -17.67 -3.15 -11.32
C GLN A 194 -16.77 -4.26 -11.84
N TYR A 195 -16.08 -4.98 -10.95
CA TYR A 195 -15.29 -6.14 -11.31
C TYR A 195 -16.12 -7.21 -12.02
N GLN A 196 -17.31 -7.52 -11.51
CA GLN A 196 -18.22 -8.51 -12.13
C GLN A 196 -18.72 -8.11 -13.53
N LYS A 197 -18.64 -6.84 -13.93
CA LYS A 197 -19.00 -6.42 -15.30
C LYS A 197 -17.89 -6.64 -16.31
N MET A 198 -16.67 -6.92 -15.86
CA MET A 198 -15.51 -7.19 -16.72
C MET A 198 -15.32 -8.67 -17.05
N LEU A 199 -15.91 -9.55 -16.23
CA LEU A 199 -15.95 -11.00 -16.43
C LEU A 199 -17.00 -11.38 -17.49
#